data_AF-A0A379CL82-F1
#
_entry.id   AF-A0A379CL82-F1
#
_cell.length_a   1.000
_cell.length_b   1.000
_cell.length_c   1.000
_cell.angle_alpha   90.00
_cell.angle_beta   90.00
_cell.angle_gamma   90.00
#
_symmetry.space_group_name_H-M   'P 1'
#
loop_
_entity.id
_entity.type
_entity.pdbx_description
1 polymer ?
#
loop_
_entity_poly.entity_id
_entity_poly.type
_entity_poly.pdbx_seq_one_letter_code
_entity_poly.pdbx_strand_id
1 'polypeptide(L)'
;MYSRHAQQRMQQRGISSQAVEWLLDFGHADYHRGREIFFWSRKSLARLAQQTSISHQQCQRLRRHYLVLDDGEIVTVGHRTTHFKRDRH
;
A
#
# COMPACT_ATOMS: atom_id res chain seq x y z
N MET A 1 2.13 -4.23 -13.07
CA MET A 1 0.84 -4.48 -13.75
C MET A 1 -0.24 -4.75 -12.70
N TYR A 2 -1.52 -4.47 -12.96
CA TYR A 2 -2.62 -4.76 -12.04
C TYR A 2 -3.42 -5.97 -12.48
N SER A 3 -3.67 -6.90 -11.56
CA SER A 3 -4.67 -7.94 -11.76
C SER A 3 -6.09 -7.33 -11.80
N ARG A 4 -7.05 -8.05 -12.42
CA ARG A 4 -8.47 -7.66 -12.41
C ARG A 4 -9.02 -7.50 -10.99
N HIS A 5 -8.58 -8.36 -10.06
CA HIS A 5 -8.97 -8.27 -8.65
C HIS A 5 -8.49 -6.96 -8.02
N ALA A 6 -7.21 -6.58 -8.23
CA ALA A 6 -6.65 -5.35 -7.71
C ALA A 6 -7.36 -4.10 -8.27
N GLN A 7 -7.61 -4.06 -9.58
CA GLN A 7 -8.33 -2.94 -10.22
C GLN A 7 -9.74 -2.75 -9.63
N GLN A 8 -10.49 -3.84 -9.48
CA GLN A 8 -11.82 -3.81 -8.88
C GLN A 8 -11.77 -3.29 -7.44
N ARG A 9 -10.77 -3.72 -6.66
CA ARG A 9 -10.61 -3.28 -5.27
C ARG A 9 -10.21 -1.81 -5.15
N MET A 10 -9.38 -1.31 -6.06
CA MET A 10 -9.04 0.11 -6.13
C MET A 10 -10.29 0.96 -6.34
N GLN A 11 -11.12 0.58 -7.32
CA GLN A 11 -12.37 1.28 -7.62
C GLN A 11 -13.32 1.27 -6.42
N GLN A 12 -13.58 0.09 -5.84
CA GLN A 12 -14.50 -0.06 -4.70
C GLN A 12 -14.08 0.73 -3.45
N ARG A 13 -12.78 1.02 -3.31
CA ARG A 13 -12.22 1.66 -2.11
C ARG A 13 -11.80 3.11 -2.32
N GLY A 14 -11.95 3.63 -3.54
CA GLY A 14 -11.48 4.96 -3.90
C GLY A 14 -9.97 5.12 -3.74
N ILE A 15 -9.20 4.07 -4.05
CA ILE A 15 -7.74 4.11 -4.04
C ILE A 15 -7.26 4.47 -5.43
N SER A 16 -6.59 5.62 -5.57
CA SER A 16 -6.07 6.08 -6.84
C SER A 16 -4.78 5.33 -7.24
N SER A 17 -4.50 5.29 -8.54
CA SER A 17 -3.23 4.76 -9.06
C SER A 17 -2.02 5.50 -8.46
N GLN A 18 -2.12 6.82 -8.28
CA GLN A 18 -1.07 7.62 -7.63
C GLN A 18 -0.74 7.13 -6.21
N ALA A 19 -1.75 6.75 -5.44
CA ALA A 19 -1.53 6.24 -4.08
C ALA A 19 -0.83 4.87 -4.09
N VAL A 20 -1.06 4.06 -5.13
CA VAL A 20 -0.36 2.80 -5.35
C VAL A 20 1.08 3.04 -5.78
N GLU A 21 1.32 3.94 -6.72
CA GLU A 21 2.66 4.33 -7.18
C GLU A 21 3.52 4.83 -6.02
N TRP A 22 2.99 5.76 -5.21
CA TRP A 22 3.68 6.22 -4.01
C TRP A 22 3.98 5.09 -3.04
N LEU A 23 3.08 4.12 -2.91
CA LEU A 23 3.29 3.00 -2.02
C LEU A 23 4.36 2.03 -2.55
N LEU A 24 4.52 1.88 -3.87
CA LEU A 24 5.61 1.12 -4.48
C LEU A 24 6.95 1.85 -4.33
N ASP A 25 6.98 3.17 -4.55
CA ASP A 25 8.22 3.94 -4.56
C ASP A 25 8.76 4.26 -3.16
N PHE A 26 7.86 4.57 -2.23
CA PHE A 26 8.22 5.05 -0.89
C PHE A 26 7.83 4.09 0.22
N GLY A 27 6.91 3.16 -0.03
CA GLY A 27 6.39 2.24 0.97
C GLY A 27 7.45 1.34 1.58
N HIS A 28 7.07 0.70 2.67
CA HIS A 28 7.88 -0.36 3.25
C HIS A 28 7.42 -1.70 2.67
N ALA A 29 8.34 -2.47 2.12
CA ALA A 29 8.10 -3.81 1.63
C ALA A 29 8.48 -4.85 2.70
N ASP A 30 7.65 -5.87 2.85
CA ASP A 30 7.90 -7.03 3.69
C ASP A 30 7.55 -8.31 2.91
N TYR A 31 8.34 -9.37 3.09
CA TYR A 31 8.16 -10.64 2.40
C TYR A 31 7.39 -11.61 3.29
N HIS A 32 6.24 -12.09 2.82
CA HIS A 32 5.42 -13.05 3.54
C HIS A 32 4.91 -14.16 2.62
N ARG A 33 5.31 -15.41 2.89
CA ARG A 33 4.88 -16.62 2.17
C ARG A 33 5.01 -16.49 0.63
N GLY A 34 6.17 -16.03 0.16
CA GLY A 34 6.47 -15.88 -1.27
C GLY A 34 5.84 -14.66 -1.95
N ARG A 35 5.21 -13.76 -1.17
CA ARG A 35 4.61 -12.53 -1.68
C ARG A 35 5.23 -11.31 -1.02
N GLU A 36 5.23 -10.20 -1.75
CA GLU A 36 5.66 -8.91 -1.20
C GLU A 36 4.45 -8.10 -0.78
N ILE A 37 4.49 -7.58 0.44
CA ILE A 37 3.45 -6.72 0.97
C ILE A 37 4.04 -5.34 1.17
N PHE A 38 3.50 -4.36 0.45
CA PHE A 38 3.89 -2.97 0.62
C PHE A 38 2.88 -2.27 1.52
N PHE A 39 3.38 -1.53 2.52
CA PHE A 39 2.54 -0.75 3.42
C PHE A 39 3.24 0.51 3.92
N TRP A 40 2.45 1.41 4.52
CA TRP A 40 2.99 2.62 5.13
C TRP A 40 3.48 2.38 6.56
N SER A 41 4.76 2.69 6.78
CA SER A 41 5.41 2.85 8.08
C SER A 41 5.52 4.34 8.41
N ARG A 42 5.86 4.66 9.66
CA ARG A 42 6.12 6.06 10.06
C ARG A 42 7.28 6.67 9.26
N LYS A 43 8.32 5.87 8.99
CA LYS A 43 9.50 6.30 8.22
C LYS A 43 9.16 6.54 6.75
N SER A 44 8.40 5.63 6.11
CA SER A 44 8.04 5.79 4.70
C SER A 44 7.09 6.96 4.45
N LEU A 45 6.12 7.19 5.35
CA LEU A 45 5.26 8.37 5.26
C LEU A 45 6.03 9.68 5.46
N ALA A 46 6.99 9.71 6.39
CA ALA A 46 7.84 10.89 6.58
C ALA A 46 8.69 11.16 5.34
N ARG A 47 9.26 10.12 4.72
CA ARG A 47 10.00 10.23 3.46
C ARG A 47 9.12 10.76 2.33
N LEU A 48 7.91 10.22 2.16
CA LEU A 48 6.96 10.70 1.16
C LEU A 48 6.63 12.18 1.37
N ALA A 49 6.32 12.60 2.61
CA ALA A 49 5.99 13.99 2.93
C ALA A 49 7.16 14.97 2.76
N GLN A 50 8.42 14.49 2.82
CA GLN A 50 9.60 15.31 2.52
C GLN A 50 9.84 15.48 1.02
N GLN A 51 9.48 14.47 0.22
CA GLN A 51 9.74 14.45 -1.23
C GLN A 51 8.54 14.90 -2.06
N THR A 52 7.38 15.10 -1.44
CA THR A 52 6.14 15.49 -2.10
C THR A 52 5.37 16.49 -1.25
N SER A 53 4.57 17.36 -1.88
CA SER A 53 3.77 18.39 -1.20
C SER A 53 2.44 17.85 -0.67
N ILE A 54 2.45 16.71 0.03
CA ILE A 54 1.23 16.12 0.58
C ILE A 54 0.87 16.70 1.96
N SER A 55 -0.42 16.90 2.20
CA SER A 55 -0.94 17.40 3.47
C SER A 55 -0.95 16.32 4.55
N HIS A 56 -0.99 16.74 5.81
CA HIS A 56 -1.13 15.83 6.95
C HIS A 56 -2.38 14.95 6.86
N GLN A 57 -3.50 15.48 6.35
CA GLN A 57 -4.73 14.72 6.13
C GLN A 57 -4.55 13.64 5.06
N GLN A 58 -3.82 13.94 3.97
CA GLN A 58 -3.46 12.95 2.96
C GLN A 58 -2.57 11.85 3.54
N CYS A 59 -1.56 12.20 4.34
CA CYS A 59 -0.72 11.22 5.05
C CYS A 59 -1.55 10.28 5.93
N GLN A 60 -2.55 10.80 6.66
CA GLN A 60 -3.43 9.99 7.50
C GLN A 60 -4.27 9.00 6.69
N ARG A 61 -4.80 9.43 5.53
CA ARG A 61 -5.54 8.55 4.61
C ARG A 61 -4.62 7.48 4.03
N LEU A 62 -3.44 7.87 3.56
CA LEU A 62 -2.44 6.98 2.98
C LEU A 62 -1.99 5.92 3.98
N ARG A 63 -1.80 6.24 5.27
CA ARG A 63 -1.30 5.30 6.30
C ARG A 63 -2.02 3.94 6.37
N ARG A 64 -3.28 3.87 5.92
CA ARG A 64 -4.07 2.64 5.89
C ARG A 64 -3.86 1.84 4.61
N HIS A 65 -3.31 2.40 3.55
CA HIS A 65 -3.15 1.70 2.28
C HIS A 65 -2.09 0.61 2.38
N TYR A 66 -2.36 -0.52 1.74
CA TYR A 66 -1.41 -1.58 1.50
C TYR A 66 -1.68 -2.21 0.13
N LEU A 67 -0.65 -2.85 -0.43
CA LEU A 67 -0.79 -3.71 -1.60
C LEU A 67 0.00 -5.00 -1.41
N VAL A 68 -0.33 -5.99 -2.23
CA VAL A 68 0.36 -7.27 -2.31
C VAL A 68 0.81 -7.46 -3.75
N LEU A 69 2.10 -7.72 -3.94
CA LEU A 69 2.66 -8.22 -5.19
C LEU A 69 2.82 -9.74 -5.12
N ASP A 70 2.53 -10.37 -6.24
CA ASP A 70 2.82 -11.77 -6.53
C ASP A 70 3.53 -11.78 -7.89
N ASP A 71 4.80 -12.19 -7.92
CA ASP A 71 5.63 -12.24 -9.13
C ASP A 71 5.59 -10.96 -10.00
N GLY A 72 5.70 -9.78 -9.36
CA GLY A 72 5.67 -8.47 -10.05
C GLY A 72 4.28 -7.98 -10.48
N GLU A 73 3.22 -8.76 -10.26
CA GLU A 73 1.83 -8.35 -10.47
C GLU A 73 1.17 -7.88 -9.16
N ILE A 74 0.46 -6.74 -9.22
CA ILE A 74 -0.35 -6.28 -8.10
C ILE A 74 -1.63 -7.12 -8.04
N VAL A 75 -1.65 -8.05 -7.10
CA VAL A 75 -2.77 -8.97 -6.89
C VAL A 75 -3.80 -8.42 -5.91
N THR A 76 -3.41 -7.50 -5.02
CA THR A 76 -4.33 -6.89 -4.04
C THR A 76 -3.92 -5.46 -3.70
N VAL A 77 -4.92 -4.57 -3.57
CA VAL A 77 -4.77 -3.22 -2.99
C VAL A 77 -5.91 -2.99 -2.00
N GLY A 78 -5.64 -2.39 -0.84
CA GLY A 78 -6.71 -2.16 0.14
C GLY A 78 -6.36 -1.27 1.32
N HIS A 79 -7.32 -1.12 2.22
CA HIS A 79 -7.15 -0.46 3.50
C HIS A 79 -6.92 -1.47 4.60
N ARG A 80 -5.88 -1.24 5.41
CA ARG A 80 -5.57 -1.90 6.66
C ARG A 80 -6.51 -1.33 7.72
N THR A 81 -7.56 -2.08 8.03
CA THR A 81 -8.52 -1.76 9.10
C THR A 81 -8.11 -2.34 10.45
N THR A 82 -7.21 -3.31 10.47
CA THR A 82 -6.63 -3.94 11.68
C THR A 82 -5.12 -4.12 11.51
N HIS A 83 -4.38 -4.30 12.60
CA HIS A 83 -2.96 -4.66 12.50
C HIS A 83 -2.79 -5.96 11.72
N PHE A 84 -1.76 -6.07 10.87
CA PHE A 84 -1.40 -7.36 10.29
C PHE A 84 -1.16 -8.34 11.44
N LYS A 85 -1.90 -9.44 11.47
CA LYS A 85 -1.65 -10.53 12.42
C LYS A 85 -0.20 -10.98 12.21
N ARG A 86 0.62 -10.84 13.24
CA ARG A 86 2.04 -11.25 13.23
C ARG A 86 2.16 -12.77 13.06
N ASP A 87 1.18 -13.50 13.57
CA ASP A 87 1.06 -14.95 13.41
C ASP A 87 -0.09 -15.27 12.46
N ARG A 88 0.27 -15.66 11.24
CA ARG A 88 -0.60 -16.44 10.36
C ARG A 88 0.03 -17.83 10.33
N HIS A 89 -0.45 -18.73 11.18
CA HIS A 89 -0.26 -20.17 11.02
C HIS A 89 -1.29 -20.66 10.00
#